data_AF-A0A8J3QKN2-F1
#
_entry.id   AF-A0A8J3QKN2-F1
#
_cell.length_a   1.000
_cell.length_b   1.000
_cell.length_c   1.000
_cell.angle_alpha   90.00
_cell.angle_beta   90.00
_cell.angle_gamma   90.00
#
_symmetry.space_group_name_H-M   'P 1'
#
loop_
_entity.id
_entity.type
_entity.pdbx_description
1 polymer ?
#
loop_
_entity_poly.entity_id
_entity_poly.type
_entity_poly.pdbx_seq_one_letter_code
_entity_poly.pdbx_strand_id
1 'polypeptide(L)'
;MGAVAADSALPITLGVIALLSMPAAIAAAICADEVVDSVRQRAEHARESWQEQRTLDRLERAFAPAPPAGPPWANAARVASDVLSSARESVAQFAVQRLNAAGFAPAWLPLPAVPAAELSFEEVVAWLRAVPRQDAEYDEALAAACRCLGISEHLGEVSGLDLEIERLRVEGALTDAGLHLRDK
;
A
#
# COMPACT_ATOMS: atom_id res chain seq x y z
N MET A 1 59.78 46.53 17.66
CA MET A 1 58.99 45.73 18.61
C MET A 1 57.65 45.42 17.96
N GLY A 2 57.43 44.19 17.48
CA GLY A 2 56.17 43.87 16.76
C GLY A 2 56.04 42.44 16.20
N ALA A 3 57.13 41.66 16.17
CA ALA A 3 57.10 40.30 15.60
C ALA A 3 56.76 39.18 16.62
N VAL A 4 56.92 39.43 17.93
CA VAL A 4 56.81 38.38 18.97
C VAL A 4 55.36 38.02 19.34
N ALA A 5 54.37 38.87 18.99
CA ALA A 5 52.96 38.62 19.32
C ALA A 5 52.25 37.68 18.33
N ALA A 6 52.79 37.51 17.11
CA ALA A 6 52.17 36.66 16.08
C ALA A 6 52.46 35.17 16.28
N ASP A 7 53.64 34.82 16.81
CA ASP A 7 54.06 33.42 17.00
C ASP A 7 53.26 32.68 18.07
N SER A 8 52.72 33.39 19.07
CA SER A 8 51.87 32.79 20.12
C SER A 8 50.38 32.75 19.75
N ALA A 9 49.95 33.52 18.75
CA ALA A 9 48.56 33.54 18.29
C ALA A 9 48.23 32.35 17.36
N LEU A 10 49.19 31.91 16.54
CA LEU A 10 49.05 30.78 15.62
C LEU A 10 48.69 29.43 16.29
N PRO A 11 49.33 29.01 17.40
CA PRO A 11 48.94 27.76 18.06
C PRO A 11 47.55 27.86 18.71
N ILE A 12 47.15 29.05 19.16
CA ILE A 12 45.82 29.26 19.76
C ILE A 12 44.74 29.21 18.68
N THR A 13 44.95 29.85 17.52
CA THR A 13 43.98 29.79 16.42
C THR A 13 43.86 28.38 15.85
N LEU A 14 44.97 27.66 15.69
CA LEU A 14 44.95 26.23 15.31
C LEU A 14 44.23 25.37 16.35
N GLY A 15 44.47 25.61 17.64
CA GLY A 15 43.79 24.89 18.72
C GLY A 15 42.28 25.11 18.75
N VAL A 16 41.83 26.36 18.56
CA VAL A 16 40.40 26.69 18.50
C VAL A 16 39.74 26.11 17.25
N ILE A 17 40.39 26.18 16.08
CA ILE A 17 39.89 25.56 14.85
C ILE A 17 39.79 24.04 15.01
N ALA A 18 40.82 23.39 15.58
CA ALA A 18 40.80 21.96 15.85
C ALA A 18 39.64 21.58 16.79
N LEU A 19 39.45 22.33 17.88
CA LEU A 19 38.38 22.10 18.85
C LEU A 19 36.98 22.31 18.25
N LEU A 20 36.81 23.30 17.36
CA LEU A 20 35.55 23.55 16.65
C LEU A 20 35.28 22.53 15.54
N SER A 21 36.32 21.97 14.92
CA SER A 21 36.19 20.98 13.85
C SER A 21 35.91 19.55 14.36
N MET A 22 36.24 19.26 15.62
CA MET A 22 36.08 17.93 16.20
C MET A 22 34.61 17.47 16.28
N PRO A 23 33.63 18.28 16.75
CA PRO A 23 32.21 17.91 16.72
C PRO A 23 31.68 17.68 15.29
N ALA A 24 32.14 18.48 14.32
CA ALA A 24 31.75 18.33 12.92
C ALA A 24 32.29 17.02 12.31
N ALA A 25 33.52 16.63 12.67
CA ALA A 25 34.11 15.36 12.25
C ALA A 25 33.39 14.15 12.87
N ILE A 26 32.99 14.24 14.15
CA ILE A 26 32.20 13.20 14.83
C ILE A 26 30.82 13.05 14.19
N ALA A 27 30.14 14.17 13.89
CA ALA A 27 28.86 14.14 13.19
C ALA A 27 28.98 13.50 11.80
N ALA A 28 30.01 13.84 11.03
CA ALA A 28 30.26 13.24 9.72
C ALA A 28 30.53 11.71 9.81
N ALA A 29 31.25 11.26 10.84
CA ALA A 29 31.51 9.83 11.06
C ALA A 29 30.24 9.05 11.43
N ILE A 30 29.39 9.62 12.29
CA ILE A 30 28.10 9.00 12.67
C ILE A 30 27.13 9.01 11.48
N CYS A 31 27.03 10.12 10.74
CA CYS A 31 26.20 10.19 9.54
C CYS A 31 26.68 9.23 8.45
N ALA A 32 28.00 8.99 8.33
CA ALA A 32 28.50 7.99 7.39
C ALA A 32 28.05 6.57 7.76
N ASP A 33 27.99 6.23 9.04
CA ASP A 33 27.54 4.91 9.53
C ASP A 33 26.04 4.70 9.28
N GLU A 34 25.22 5.71 9.56
CA GLU A 34 23.77 5.67 9.33
C GLU A 34 23.42 5.61 7.82
N VAL A 35 24.19 6.29 6.98
CA VAL A 35 24.06 6.18 5.51
C VAL A 35 24.47 4.79 5.03
N VAL A 36 25.50 4.18 5.62
CA VAL A 36 25.93 2.81 5.27
C VAL A 36 24.85 1.80 5.67
N ASP A 37 24.27 1.92 6.85
CA ASP A 37 23.21 1.02 7.33
C ASP A 37 21.92 1.16 6.52
N SER A 38 21.50 2.39 6.19
CA SER A 38 20.32 2.62 5.35
C SER A 38 20.51 2.10 3.91
N VAL A 39 21.71 2.25 3.34
CA VAL A 39 22.04 1.68 2.02
C VAL A 39 22.05 0.16 2.07
N ARG A 40 22.58 -0.43 3.15
CA ARG A 40 22.59 -1.88 3.34
C ARG A 40 21.18 -2.44 3.45
N GLN A 41 20.32 -1.82 4.27
CA GLN A 41 18.94 -2.22 4.44
C GLN A 41 18.16 -2.11 3.13
N ARG A 42 18.39 -1.04 2.34
CA ARG A 42 17.78 -0.86 1.01
C ARG A 42 18.27 -1.92 0.00
N ALA A 43 19.53 -2.32 0.08
CA ALA A 43 20.09 -3.36 -0.79
C ALA A 43 19.55 -4.75 -0.46
N GLU A 44 19.32 -5.07 0.81
CA GLU A 44 18.70 -6.32 1.25
C GLU A 44 17.24 -6.41 0.76
N HIS A 45 16.46 -5.33 0.94
CA HIS A 45 15.07 -5.26 0.47
C HIS A 45 14.96 -5.34 -1.07
N ALA A 46 15.88 -4.69 -1.79
CA ALA A 46 15.96 -4.84 -3.24
C ALA A 46 16.24 -6.30 -3.61
N ARG A 47 17.17 -6.98 -2.95
CA ARG A 47 17.51 -8.38 -3.28
C ARG A 47 16.32 -9.32 -3.08
N GLU A 48 15.53 -9.14 -2.03
CA GLU A 48 14.34 -9.96 -1.75
C GLU A 48 13.29 -9.77 -2.84
N SER A 49 12.94 -8.52 -3.19
CA SER A 49 12.03 -8.23 -4.30
C SER A 49 12.49 -8.78 -5.65
N TRP A 50 13.81 -8.75 -5.95
CA TRP A 50 14.36 -9.38 -7.16
C TRP A 50 14.21 -10.91 -7.17
N GLN A 51 14.25 -11.57 -6.00
CA GLN A 51 14.05 -13.02 -5.89
C GLN A 51 12.58 -13.39 -6.06
N GLU A 52 11.68 -12.63 -5.45
CA GLU A 52 10.23 -12.80 -5.56
C GLU A 52 9.74 -12.61 -7.01
N GLN A 53 10.29 -11.64 -7.73
CA GLN A 53 9.97 -11.43 -9.14
C GLN A 53 10.35 -12.65 -10.01
N ARG A 54 11.47 -13.32 -9.70
CA ARG A 54 11.89 -14.53 -10.44
C ARG A 54 11.03 -15.74 -10.12
N THR A 55 10.53 -15.88 -8.89
CA THR A 55 9.61 -16.96 -8.54
C THR A 55 8.24 -16.73 -9.15
N LEU A 56 7.74 -15.49 -9.16
CA LEU A 56 6.49 -15.13 -9.83
C LEU A 56 6.56 -15.38 -11.35
N ASP A 57 7.63 -14.96 -12.04
CA ASP A 57 7.78 -15.22 -13.49
C ASP A 57 7.88 -16.72 -13.81
N ARG A 58 8.40 -17.54 -12.88
CA ARG A 58 8.38 -19.02 -13.02
C ARG A 58 6.99 -19.59 -12.83
N LEU A 59 6.23 -19.10 -11.86
CA LEU A 59 4.84 -19.51 -11.63
C LEU A 59 3.97 -19.11 -12.82
N GLU A 60 4.07 -17.87 -13.28
CA GLU A 60 3.36 -17.36 -14.44
C GLU A 60 3.66 -18.21 -15.67
N ARG A 61 4.92 -18.57 -15.91
CA ARG A 61 5.31 -19.46 -17.01
C ARG A 61 4.80 -20.89 -16.85
N ALA A 62 4.63 -21.40 -15.63
CA ALA A 62 4.05 -22.71 -15.36
C ALA A 62 2.51 -22.72 -15.54
N PHE A 63 1.86 -21.59 -15.28
CA PHE A 63 0.42 -21.39 -15.49
C PHE A 63 0.05 -20.92 -16.90
N ALA A 64 1.03 -20.43 -17.68
CA ALA A 64 0.80 -20.01 -19.05
C ALA A 64 0.26 -21.19 -19.88
N PRO A 65 -0.92 -21.04 -20.50
CA PRO A 65 -1.53 -22.11 -21.28
C PRO A 65 -0.63 -22.46 -22.47
N ALA A 66 -0.33 -23.75 -22.64
CA ALA A 66 0.46 -24.23 -23.77
C ALA A 66 -0.19 -23.78 -25.10
N PRO A 67 0.62 -23.38 -26.12
CA PRO A 67 0.11 -22.95 -27.42
C PRO A 67 -0.83 -24.01 -28.04
N PRO A 68 -1.82 -23.61 -28.86
CA PRO A 68 -3.02 -24.39 -29.19
C PRO A 68 -2.74 -25.60 -30.11
N ALA A 69 -2.08 -26.60 -29.54
CA ALA A 69 -2.13 -28.00 -29.92
C ALA A 69 -2.16 -28.80 -28.60
N GLY A 70 -3.14 -28.47 -27.75
CA GLY A 70 -3.29 -29.08 -26.44
C GLY A 70 -3.71 -30.55 -26.54
N PRO A 71 -3.19 -31.44 -25.68
CA PRO A 71 -3.60 -32.83 -25.60
C PRO A 71 -5.12 -32.96 -25.33
N PRO A 72 -5.75 -34.07 -25.75
CA PRO A 72 -7.21 -34.23 -25.77
C PRO A 72 -7.90 -34.04 -24.42
N TRP A 73 -7.18 -34.17 -23.30
CA TRP A 73 -7.72 -33.93 -21.96
C TRP A 73 -8.02 -32.45 -21.66
N ALA A 74 -7.41 -31.49 -22.38
CA ALA A 74 -7.66 -30.06 -22.15
C ALA A 74 -9.10 -29.65 -22.50
N ASN A 75 -9.63 -30.18 -23.59
CA ASN A 75 -11.04 -29.98 -23.97
C ASN A 75 -11.97 -30.70 -22.98
N ALA A 76 -11.61 -31.90 -22.52
CA ALA A 76 -12.38 -32.63 -21.52
C ALA A 76 -12.44 -31.89 -20.17
N ALA A 77 -11.34 -31.29 -19.73
CA ALA A 77 -11.30 -30.47 -18.52
C ALA A 77 -12.18 -29.21 -18.64
N ARG A 78 -12.19 -28.56 -19.81
CA ARG A 78 -13.07 -27.42 -20.08
C ARG A 78 -14.55 -27.81 -20.03
N VAL A 79 -14.93 -28.87 -20.73
CA VAL A 79 -16.31 -29.38 -20.72
C VAL A 79 -16.73 -29.80 -19.30
N ALA A 80 -15.84 -30.46 -18.55
CA ALA A 80 -16.12 -30.81 -17.15
C ALA A 80 -16.33 -29.56 -16.27
N SER A 81 -15.52 -28.51 -16.45
CA SER A 81 -15.67 -27.23 -15.75
C SER A 81 -16.98 -26.51 -16.10
N ASP A 82 -17.38 -26.52 -17.36
CA ASP A 82 -18.62 -25.91 -17.83
C ASP A 82 -19.85 -26.65 -17.29
N VAL A 83 -19.82 -27.98 -17.31
CA VAL A 83 -20.89 -28.83 -16.74
C VAL A 83 -20.99 -28.65 -15.22
N LEU A 84 -19.85 -28.59 -14.52
CA LEU A 84 -19.84 -28.40 -13.06
C LEU A 84 -20.37 -27.01 -12.67
N SER A 85 -19.99 -25.97 -13.43
CA SER A 85 -20.48 -24.60 -13.23
C SER A 85 -21.98 -24.50 -13.49
N SER A 86 -22.48 -25.11 -14.57
CA SER A 86 -23.90 -25.16 -14.88
C SER A 86 -24.71 -25.91 -13.83
N ALA A 87 -24.21 -27.05 -13.35
CA ALA A 87 -24.86 -27.81 -12.28
C ALA A 87 -24.92 -27.03 -10.97
N ARG A 88 -23.82 -26.34 -10.60
CA ARG A 88 -23.77 -25.49 -9.41
C ARG A 88 -24.79 -24.35 -9.47
N GLU A 89 -24.89 -23.68 -10.61
CA GLU A 89 -25.84 -22.58 -10.82
C GLU A 89 -27.29 -23.07 -10.68
N SER A 90 -27.61 -24.23 -11.27
CA SER A 90 -28.94 -24.83 -11.15
C SER A 90 -29.28 -25.23 -9.71
N VAL A 91 -28.33 -25.79 -8.96
CA VAL A 91 -28.52 -26.13 -7.55
C VAL A 91 -28.68 -24.89 -6.69
N ALA A 92 -27.91 -23.83 -6.95
CA ALA A 92 -28.02 -22.55 -6.25
C ALA A 92 -29.40 -21.91 -6.48
N GLN A 93 -29.88 -21.87 -7.72
CA GLN A 93 -31.20 -21.35 -8.07
C GLN A 93 -32.32 -22.16 -7.42
N PHE A 94 -32.23 -23.49 -7.43
CA PHE A 94 -33.20 -24.34 -6.76
C PHE A 94 -33.20 -24.14 -5.24
N ALA A 95 -32.03 -23.99 -4.62
CA ALA A 95 -31.88 -23.72 -3.20
C ALA A 95 -32.51 -22.36 -2.84
N VAL A 96 -32.22 -21.30 -3.59
CA VAL A 96 -32.83 -19.97 -3.41
C VAL A 96 -34.36 -20.03 -3.53
N GLN A 97 -34.88 -20.72 -4.55
CA GLN A 97 -36.31 -20.85 -4.75
C GLN A 97 -37.01 -21.59 -3.61
N ARG A 98 -36.41 -22.67 -3.10
CA ARG A 98 -36.93 -23.44 -1.94
C ARG A 98 -36.84 -22.67 -0.64
N LEU A 99 -35.74 -21.95 -0.39
CA LEU A 99 -35.54 -21.16 0.82
C LEU A 99 -36.53 -19.99 0.90
N ASN A 100 -36.73 -19.28 -0.22
CA ASN A 100 -37.73 -18.22 -0.32
C ASN A 100 -39.16 -18.75 -0.11
N ALA A 101 -39.50 -19.90 -0.71
CA ALA A 101 -40.82 -20.52 -0.53
C ALA A 101 -41.07 -21.00 0.90
N ALA A 102 -40.01 -21.35 1.63
CA ALA A 102 -40.06 -21.76 3.03
C ALA A 102 -39.95 -20.58 4.01
N GLY A 103 -39.82 -19.33 3.53
CA GLY A 103 -39.66 -18.14 4.37
C GLY A 103 -38.35 -18.09 5.16
N PHE A 104 -37.34 -18.88 4.77
CA PHE A 104 -36.03 -18.90 5.42
C PHE A 104 -35.07 -17.95 4.70
N ALA A 105 -34.57 -16.94 5.42
CA ALA A 105 -33.44 -16.11 5.02
C ALA A 105 -32.21 -16.51 5.85
N PRO A 106 -31.44 -17.54 5.43
CA PRO A 106 -30.27 -17.95 6.19
C PRO A 106 -29.22 -16.84 6.20
N ALA A 107 -28.60 -16.59 7.37
CA ALA A 107 -27.60 -15.53 7.57
C ALA A 107 -26.33 -15.66 6.70
N TRP A 108 -26.12 -16.80 6.03
CA TRP A 108 -25.03 -17.04 5.08
C TRP A 108 -25.41 -16.74 3.62
N LEU A 109 -26.69 -16.50 3.32
CA LEU A 109 -27.12 -15.96 2.03
C LEU A 109 -26.76 -14.46 2.04
N PRO A 110 -26.14 -13.91 0.99
CA PRO A 110 -26.05 -12.46 0.88
C PRO A 110 -27.47 -11.90 0.92
N LEU A 111 -27.82 -11.20 2.01
CA LEU A 111 -28.96 -10.28 1.97
C LEU A 111 -28.71 -9.38 0.75
N PRO A 112 -29.73 -9.06 -0.07
CA PRO A 112 -29.59 -7.90 -0.94
C PRO A 112 -29.16 -6.78 -0.02
N ALA A 113 -27.97 -6.23 -0.25
CA ALA A 113 -27.47 -5.12 0.53
C ALA A 113 -28.60 -4.10 0.52
N VAL A 114 -29.25 -3.90 1.68
CA VAL A 114 -30.03 -2.69 1.87
C VAL A 114 -29.00 -1.62 1.56
N PRO A 115 -29.18 -0.80 0.50
CA PRO A 115 -28.16 0.18 0.15
C PRO A 115 -27.96 0.99 1.40
N ALA A 116 -26.81 0.79 2.05
CA ALA A 116 -26.45 1.47 3.28
C ALA A 116 -26.27 2.89 2.82
N ALA A 117 -27.35 3.69 2.93
CA ALA A 117 -27.59 4.96 2.27
C ALA A 117 -26.30 5.47 1.62
N GLU A 118 -26.06 5.06 0.36
CA GLU A 118 -24.77 5.28 -0.29
C GLU A 118 -24.57 6.79 -0.29
N LEU A 119 -23.68 7.27 0.57
CA LEU A 119 -23.30 8.67 0.59
C LEU A 119 -22.86 8.99 -0.83
N SER A 120 -23.50 9.99 -1.43
CA SER A 120 -23.12 10.44 -2.75
C SER A 120 -21.66 10.87 -2.72
N PHE A 121 -20.99 10.78 -3.88
CA PHE A 121 -19.59 11.21 -3.99
C PHE A 121 -19.38 12.63 -3.44
N GLU A 122 -20.33 13.54 -3.66
CA GLU A 122 -20.27 14.92 -3.13
C GLU A 122 -20.29 14.98 -1.60
N GLU A 123 -21.12 14.17 -0.94
CA GLU A 123 -21.20 14.06 0.52
C GLU A 123 -19.91 13.46 1.10
N VAL A 124 -19.36 12.44 0.45
CA VAL A 124 -18.08 11.83 0.85
C VAL A 124 -16.94 12.84 0.76
N VAL A 125 -16.88 13.64 -0.31
CA VAL A 125 -15.86 14.69 -0.47
C VAL A 125 -16.05 15.82 0.54
N ALA A 126 -17.29 16.18 0.87
CA ALA A 126 -17.58 17.16 1.91
C ALA A 126 -17.13 16.67 3.29
N TRP A 127 -17.40 15.39 3.60
CA TRP A 127 -16.95 14.74 4.83
C TRP A 127 -15.42 14.69 4.94
N LEU A 128 -14.74 14.21 3.90
CA LEU A 128 -13.27 14.12 3.85
C LEU A 128 -12.59 15.50 4.05
N ARG A 129 -13.19 16.57 3.55
CA ARG A 129 -12.68 17.94 3.75
C ARG A 129 -12.96 18.50 5.15
N ALA A 130 -13.99 18.00 5.83
CA ALA A 130 -14.40 18.46 7.14
C ALA A 130 -13.61 17.79 8.28
N VAL A 131 -13.24 16.51 8.10
CA VAL A 131 -12.54 15.73 9.12
C VAL A 131 -11.06 16.13 9.20
N PRO A 132 -10.52 16.40 10.41
CA PRO A 132 -9.09 16.62 10.59
C PRO A 132 -8.29 15.36 10.28
N ARG A 133 -7.13 15.51 9.61
CA ARG A 133 -6.23 14.40 9.27
C ARG A 133 -5.85 13.51 10.47
N GLN A 134 -5.78 14.07 11.68
CA GLN A 134 -5.39 13.34 12.90
C GLN A 134 -6.51 12.47 13.49
N ASP A 135 -7.73 12.60 12.98
CA ASP A 135 -8.89 11.87 13.47
C ASP A 135 -8.93 10.44 12.89
N ALA A 136 -9.50 9.50 13.65
CA ALA A 136 -9.72 8.13 13.19
C ALA A 136 -10.77 8.08 12.06
N GLU A 137 -11.74 9.00 12.07
CA GLU A 137 -12.75 9.13 11.01
C GLU A 137 -12.15 9.54 9.65
N TYR A 138 -10.91 10.04 9.63
CA TYR A 138 -10.25 10.47 8.40
C TYR A 138 -9.94 9.28 7.48
N ASP A 139 -9.51 8.16 8.04
CA ASP A 139 -9.23 6.95 7.27
C ASP A 139 -10.51 6.34 6.70
N GLU A 140 -11.62 6.42 7.45
CA GLU A 140 -12.93 5.99 6.95
C GLU A 140 -13.40 6.88 5.79
N ALA A 141 -13.17 8.18 5.87
CA ALA A 141 -13.48 9.14 4.80
C ALA A 141 -12.61 8.93 3.56
N LEU A 142 -11.32 8.64 3.73
CA LEU A 142 -10.42 8.26 2.62
C LEU A 142 -10.88 6.96 1.96
N ALA A 143 -11.18 5.93 2.75
CA ALA A 143 -11.66 4.65 2.23
C ALA A 143 -12.99 4.81 1.46
N ALA A 144 -13.90 5.66 1.96
CA ALA A 144 -15.13 5.99 1.24
C ALA A 144 -14.87 6.69 -0.10
N ALA A 145 -13.96 7.67 -0.15
CA ALA A 145 -13.61 8.36 -1.38
C ALA A 145 -12.95 7.41 -2.40
N CYS A 146 -12.07 6.53 -1.93
CA CYS A 146 -11.46 5.48 -2.74
C CYS A 146 -12.49 4.53 -3.34
N ARG A 147 -13.49 4.09 -2.56
CA ARG A 147 -14.59 3.23 -3.06
C ARG A 147 -15.39 3.93 -4.15
N CYS A 148 -15.69 5.21 -4.02
CA CYS A 148 -16.40 5.97 -5.07
C CYS A 148 -15.60 6.08 -6.38
N LEU A 149 -14.26 6.14 -6.29
CA LEU A 149 -13.37 6.30 -7.43
C LEU A 149 -12.77 4.99 -7.96
N GLY A 150 -13.04 3.86 -7.30
CA GLY A 150 -12.45 2.56 -7.63
C GLY A 150 -10.94 2.47 -7.37
N ILE A 151 -10.42 3.28 -6.45
CA ILE A 151 -9.01 3.26 -6.04
C ILE A 151 -8.83 2.17 -4.98
N SER A 152 -7.82 1.30 -5.15
CA SER A 152 -7.46 0.30 -4.15
C SER A 152 -6.77 0.96 -2.95
N GLU A 153 -7.16 0.55 -1.74
CA GLU A 153 -6.66 1.03 -0.45
C GLU A 153 -6.56 -0.13 0.55
N HIS A 154 -5.65 -0.02 1.52
CA HIS A 154 -5.41 -1.01 2.58
C HIS A 154 -5.40 -0.36 3.97
N LEU A 155 -6.08 0.78 4.16
CA LEU A 155 -6.03 1.59 5.39
C LEU A 155 -6.49 0.82 6.62
N GLY A 156 -7.39 -0.16 6.45
CA GLY A 156 -7.85 -1.04 7.54
C GLY A 156 -6.92 -2.21 7.87
N GLU A 157 -5.91 -2.47 7.05
CA GLU A 157 -5.02 -3.64 7.18
C GLU A 157 -3.64 -3.28 7.77
N VAL A 158 -3.22 -2.03 7.65
CA VAL A 158 -1.92 -1.53 8.11
C VAL A 158 -2.04 -0.66 9.37
N SER A 159 -0.96 -0.53 10.14
CA SER A 159 -0.95 0.25 11.39
C SER A 159 0.38 0.99 11.59
N GLY A 160 0.41 1.97 12.49
CA GLY A 160 1.64 2.71 12.83
C GLY A 160 2.22 3.47 11.64
N LEU A 161 3.51 3.29 11.37
CA LEU A 161 4.19 3.97 10.25
C LEU A 161 3.65 3.51 8.89
N ASP A 162 3.29 2.24 8.75
CA ASP A 162 2.80 1.69 7.49
C ASP A 162 1.43 2.28 7.13
N LEU A 163 0.60 2.57 8.13
CA LEU A 163 -0.65 3.30 7.94
C LEU A 163 -0.40 4.73 7.42
N GLU A 164 0.59 5.42 7.96
CA GLU A 164 0.94 6.77 7.50
C GLU A 164 1.46 6.76 6.06
N ILE A 165 2.22 5.74 5.67
CA ILE A 165 2.69 5.54 4.29
C ILE A 165 1.49 5.26 3.35
N GLU A 166 0.60 4.34 3.73
CA GLU A 166 -0.58 4.02 2.93
C GLU A 166 -1.52 5.21 2.80
N ARG A 167 -1.67 6.00 3.86
CA ARG A 167 -2.44 7.25 3.86
C ARG A 167 -1.86 8.24 2.84
N LEU A 168 -0.55 8.49 2.87
CA LEU A 168 0.10 9.38 1.89
C LEU A 168 -0.06 8.88 0.44
N ARG A 169 0.03 7.56 0.22
CA ARG A 169 -0.20 6.96 -1.10
C ARG A 169 -1.64 7.18 -1.58
N VAL A 170 -2.61 6.96 -0.70
CA VAL A 170 -4.04 7.16 -0.99
C VAL A 170 -4.34 8.64 -1.27
N GLU A 171 -3.82 9.56 -0.45
CA GLU A 171 -3.96 11.01 -0.63
C GLU A 171 -3.38 11.45 -1.99
N GLY A 172 -2.24 10.90 -2.38
CA GLY A 172 -1.64 11.10 -3.71
C GLY A 172 -2.54 10.57 -4.83
N ALA A 173 -3.05 9.35 -4.70
CA ALA A 173 -3.94 8.76 -5.71
C ALA A 173 -5.26 9.53 -5.87
N LEU A 174 -5.83 10.05 -4.78
CA LEU A 174 -7.00 10.92 -4.81
C LEU A 174 -6.67 12.25 -5.50
N THR A 175 -5.49 12.81 -5.24
CA THR A 175 -5.00 14.02 -5.91
C THR A 175 -4.83 13.82 -7.41
N ASP A 176 -4.26 12.69 -7.83
CA ASP A 176 -4.12 12.30 -9.24
C ASP A 176 -5.48 12.10 -9.93
N ALA A 177 -6.50 11.67 -9.18
CA ALA A 177 -7.90 11.59 -9.63
C ALA A 177 -8.61 12.96 -9.64
N GLY A 178 -7.94 14.05 -9.23
CA GLY A 178 -8.45 15.41 -9.24
C GLY A 178 -9.06 15.89 -7.91
N LEU A 179 -9.00 15.09 -6.84
CA LEU A 179 -9.40 15.50 -5.49
C LEU A 179 -8.22 16.15 -4.77
N HIS A 180 -8.13 17.47 -4.83
CA HIS A 180 -7.17 18.22 -4.04
C HIS A 180 -7.56 18.22 -2.56
N LEU A 181 -6.86 17.41 -1.79
CA LEU A 181 -6.88 17.43 -0.33
C LEU A 181 -6.05 18.62 0.13
N ARG A 182 -6.53 19.32 1.15
CA ARG A 182 -5.93 20.59 1.57
C ARG A 182 -4.66 20.27 2.35
N ASP A 183 -3.49 20.65 1.83
CA ASP A 183 -2.25 20.66 2.59
C ASP A 183 -2.44 21.56 3.82
N LYS A 184 -2.40 20.97 5.02
CA LYS A 184 -2.38 21.68 6.30
C LYS A 184 -1.05 21.44 7.00
#